data_AF-A0AAE6G2K4-F1
#
_entry.id   AF-A0AAE6G2K4-F1
#
_cell.length_a   1.000
_cell.length_b   1.000
_cell.length_c   1.000
_cell.angle_alpha   90.00
_cell.angle_beta   90.00
_cell.angle_gamma   90.00
#
_symmetry.space_group_name_H-M   'P 1'
#
loop_
_entity.id
_entity.type
_entity.pdbx_description
1 polymer ?
#
loop_
_entity_poly.entity_id
_entity_poly.type
_entity_poly.pdbx_seq_one_letter_code
_entity_poly.pdbx_strand_id
1 'polypeptide(L)'
;MTKPVRFAFTQPSSPGVEFIIELTDENTISHARKILSGEEKNEIHVHGRIIKRSQPYNPKFSFHLDPSTIRFFSMAIEVCDANMVYVEDHLDEAGGAFLPGGHWCPWDSKLARELI
;
A
#
# COMPACT_ATOMS: atom_id res chain seq x y z
N MET A 1 -16.63 7.61 13.83
CA MET A 1 -15.81 7.71 12.61
C MET A 1 -14.42 8.07 13.04
N THR A 2 -13.46 7.20 12.77
CA THR A 2 -12.07 7.37 13.17
C THR A 2 -11.41 8.39 12.25
N LYS A 3 -10.56 9.24 12.80
CA LYS A 3 -9.73 10.13 11.99
C LYS A 3 -8.83 9.28 11.08
N PRO A 4 -8.77 9.55 9.76
CA PRO A 4 -7.84 8.86 8.88
C PRO A 4 -6.40 9.05 9.37
N VAL A 5 -5.62 7.97 9.32
CA VAL A 5 -4.20 7.97 9.69
C VAL A 5 -3.40 7.51 8.49
N ARG A 6 -2.25 8.14 8.26
CA ARG A 6 -1.42 7.85 7.09
C ARG A 6 -0.14 7.15 7.50
N PHE A 7 0.30 6.25 6.65
CA PHE A 7 1.52 5.48 6.85
C PHE A 7 2.34 5.52 5.57
N ALA A 8 3.65 5.66 5.72
CA ALA A 8 4.59 5.50 4.62
C ALA A 8 5.10 4.06 4.62
N PHE A 9 5.23 3.48 3.43
CA PHE A 9 5.94 2.24 3.23
C PHE A 9 7.00 2.38 2.14
N THR A 10 8.01 1.53 2.22
CA THR A 10 9.12 1.43 1.26
C THR A 10 9.12 0.06 0.61
N GLN A 11 9.73 -0.04 -0.57
CA GLN A 11 10.05 -1.31 -1.22
C GLN A 11 11.55 -1.37 -1.49
N PRO A 12 12.27 -2.43 -1.09
CA PRO A 12 13.64 -2.69 -1.52
C PRO A 12 13.83 -2.63 -3.05
N SER A 13 12.81 -3.04 -3.82
CA SER A 13 12.77 -2.95 -5.29
C SER A 13 12.60 -1.53 -5.85
N SER A 14 12.27 -0.54 -5.01
CA SER A 14 12.16 0.88 -5.36
C SER A 14 12.94 1.74 -4.34
N PRO A 15 14.28 1.63 -4.30
CA PRO A 15 15.10 2.23 -3.26
C PRO A 15 15.00 3.77 -3.28
N GLY A 16 14.92 4.38 -2.10
CA GLY A 16 14.83 5.84 -1.94
C GLY A 16 13.45 6.43 -2.26
N VAL A 17 12.45 5.60 -2.55
CA VAL A 17 11.07 6.01 -2.80
C VAL A 17 10.17 5.49 -1.68
N GLU A 18 9.20 6.32 -1.30
CA GLU A 18 8.19 5.98 -0.31
C GLU A 18 6.82 6.16 -0.92
N PHE A 19 5.92 5.23 -0.61
CA PHE A 19 4.53 5.30 -0.97
C PHE A 19 3.69 5.54 0.29
N ILE A 20 2.74 6.47 0.20
CA ILE A 20 1.91 6.85 1.35
C ILE A 20 0.50 6.28 1.19
N ILE A 21 0.07 5.53 2.19
CA ILE A 21 -1.28 4.97 2.30
C ILE A 21 -2.08 5.71 3.37
N GLU A 22 -3.38 5.84 3.16
CA GLU A 22 -4.33 6.36 4.15
C GLU A 22 -5.21 5.21 4.64
N LEU A 23 -5.31 5.06 5.96
CA LEU A 23 -6.12 4.04 6.62
C LEU A 23 -7.27 4.73 7.36
N THR A 24 -8.48 4.19 7.21
CA THR A 24 -9.71 4.76 7.80
C THR A 24 -10.38 3.83 8.80
N ASP A 25 -9.94 2.58 8.91
CA ASP A 25 -10.48 1.56 9.83
C ASP A 25 -9.59 1.41 11.07
N GLU A 26 -10.20 1.40 12.26
CA GLU A 26 -9.47 1.34 13.54
C GLU A 26 -8.65 0.07 13.70
N ASN A 27 -9.18 -1.06 13.26
CA ASN A 27 -8.49 -2.35 13.38
C ASN A 27 -7.25 -2.36 12.47
N THR A 28 -7.39 -1.86 11.25
CA THR A 28 -6.30 -1.75 10.27
C THR A 28 -5.23 -0.74 10.74
N ILE A 29 -5.62 0.40 11.32
CA ILE A 29 -4.68 1.37 11.92
C ILE A 29 -3.94 0.74 13.11
N SER A 30 -4.65 0.04 13.99
CA SER A 30 -4.06 -0.65 15.14
C SER A 30 -3.06 -1.73 14.68
N HIS A 31 -3.41 -2.49 13.64
CA HIS A 31 -2.55 -3.48 13.02
C HIS A 31 -1.28 -2.83 12.46
N ALA A 32 -1.39 -1.73 11.70
CA ALA A 32 -0.25 -0.99 11.17
C ALA A 32 0.72 -0.53 12.27
N ARG A 33 0.19 -0.08 13.41
CA ARG A 33 1.01 0.31 14.58
C ARG A 33 1.74 -0.87 15.22
N LYS A 34 1.11 -2.05 15.29
CA LYS A 34 1.77 -3.28 15.75
C LYS A 34 2.90 -3.74 14.83
N ILE A 35 2.73 -3.56 13.52
CA ILE A 35 3.82 -3.81 12.56
C ILE A 35 4.98 -2.85 12.85
N LEU A 36 4.71 -1.55 13.04
CA LEU A 36 5.75 -0.55 13.33
C LEU A 36 6.44 -0.78 14.69
N SER A 37 5.73 -1.28 15.71
CA SER A 37 6.32 -1.63 17.01
C SER A 37 7.09 -2.95 16.98
N GLY A 38 6.91 -3.77 15.93
CA GLY A 38 7.49 -5.10 15.82
C GLY A 38 6.76 -6.19 16.59
N GLU A 39 5.56 -5.89 17.12
CA GLU A 39 4.66 -6.87 17.74
C GLU A 39 4.05 -7.81 16.69
N GLU A 40 3.71 -7.28 15.51
CA GLU A 40 3.21 -8.05 14.37
C GLU A 40 4.35 -8.33 13.38
N LYS A 41 4.49 -9.59 12.97
CA LYS A 41 5.60 -10.07 12.11
C LYS A 41 5.16 -11.01 10.99
N ASN A 42 3.90 -11.42 11.00
CA ASN A 42 3.35 -12.36 10.04
C ASN A 42 2.63 -11.60 8.93
N GLU A 43 1.60 -10.82 9.27
CA GLU A 43 0.78 -10.09 8.32
C GLU A 43 1.32 -8.66 8.15
N ILE A 44 2.42 -8.51 7.41
CA ILE A 44 3.16 -7.23 7.35
C ILE A 44 3.11 -6.55 5.98
N HIS A 45 2.70 -7.26 4.94
CA HIS A 45 2.73 -6.77 3.56
C HIS A 45 1.43 -6.06 3.21
N VAL A 46 1.54 -4.94 2.49
CA VAL A 46 0.38 -4.10 2.12
C VAL A 46 -0.35 -4.71 0.93
N HIS A 47 -1.66 -4.89 1.02
CA HIS A 47 -2.54 -5.18 -0.10
C HIS A 47 -3.65 -4.14 -0.18
N GLY A 48 -4.05 -3.74 -1.39
CA GLY A 48 -5.24 -2.91 -1.61
C GLY A 48 -5.63 -2.81 -3.09
N ARG A 49 -6.68 -2.04 -3.37
CA ARG A 49 -7.12 -1.73 -4.74
C ARG A 49 -6.58 -0.37 -5.19
N ILE A 50 -5.98 -0.31 -6.37
CA ILE A 50 -5.50 0.93 -6.98
C ILE A 50 -6.67 1.82 -7.41
N ILE A 51 -6.55 3.10 -7.07
CA ILE A 51 -7.35 4.20 -7.63
C ILE A 51 -6.40 5.11 -8.40
N LYS A 52 -6.62 5.23 -9.73
CA LYS A 52 -5.82 6.05 -10.67
C LYS A 52 -6.09 7.55 -10.50
N ARG A 53 -5.75 8.07 -9.33
CA ARG A 53 -5.87 9.47 -8.96
C ARG A 53 -4.77 9.82 -7.97
N SER A 54 -4.10 10.94 -8.21
CA SER A 54 -3.13 11.50 -7.27
C SER A 54 -3.81 11.98 -6.00
N GLN A 55 -3.08 11.93 -4.89
CA GLN A 55 -3.53 12.46 -3.61
C GLN A 55 -2.49 13.42 -3.06
N PRO A 56 -2.87 14.52 -2.40
CA PRO A 56 -1.92 15.50 -1.86
C PRO A 56 -0.90 14.89 -0.88
N TYR A 57 -1.30 13.83 -0.17
CA TYR A 57 -0.44 13.12 0.76
C TYR A 57 0.51 12.13 0.09
N ASN A 58 0.33 11.80 -1.20
CA ASN A 58 1.18 10.88 -1.96
C ASN A 58 1.58 11.51 -3.32
N PRO A 59 2.19 12.71 -3.33
CA PRO A 59 2.29 13.54 -4.53
C PRO A 59 3.25 13.00 -5.60
N LYS A 60 4.08 12.00 -5.26
CA LYS A 60 5.02 11.37 -6.20
C LYS A 60 4.36 10.39 -7.18
N PHE A 61 3.10 10.02 -6.91
CA PHE A 61 2.39 9.00 -7.67
C PHE A 61 1.06 9.54 -8.18
N SER A 62 0.69 9.11 -9.37
CA SER A 62 -0.59 9.41 -10.01
C SER A 62 -1.72 8.51 -9.51
N PHE A 63 -1.45 7.70 -8.48
CA PHE A 63 -2.41 6.77 -7.88
C PHE A 63 -2.28 6.69 -6.35
N HIS A 64 -3.31 6.12 -5.73
CA HIS A 64 -3.33 5.73 -4.33
C HIS A 64 -4.09 4.41 -4.18
N LEU A 65 -3.97 3.77 -3.02
CA LEU A 65 -4.82 2.64 -2.66
C LEU A 65 -6.16 3.14 -2.08
N ASP A 66 -7.26 2.48 -2.44
CA ASP A 66 -8.57 2.72 -1.83
C ASP A 66 -8.50 2.38 -0.33
N PRO A 67 -8.64 3.37 0.57
CA PRO A 67 -8.48 3.18 2.01
C PRO A 67 -9.36 2.08 2.60
N SER A 68 -10.54 1.84 2.02
CA SER A 68 -11.49 0.83 2.50
C SER A 68 -11.03 -0.60 2.24
N THR A 69 -10.14 -0.79 1.25
CA THR A 69 -9.67 -2.10 0.78
C THR A 69 -8.31 -2.51 1.35
N ILE A 70 -7.61 -1.58 2.02
CA ILE A 70 -6.24 -1.83 2.48
C ILE A 70 -6.24 -2.83 3.63
N ARG A 71 -5.45 -3.90 3.49
CA ARG A 71 -5.24 -4.92 4.52
C ARG A 71 -3.76 -5.32 4.52
N PHE A 72 -3.34 -5.96 5.60
CA PHE A 72 -2.02 -6.57 5.70
C PHE A 72 -2.13 -8.08 5.53
N PHE A 73 -1.14 -8.70 4.88
CA PHE A 73 -1.14 -10.13 4.58
C PHE A 73 0.26 -10.73 4.79
N SER A 74 0.29 -12.05 4.97
CA SER A 74 1.52 -12.84 5.13
C SER A 74 2.00 -13.48 3.82
N MET A 75 1.07 -13.94 2.98
CA MET A 75 1.34 -14.51 1.66
C MET A 75 0.16 -14.25 0.72
N ALA A 76 0.42 -14.00 -0.57
CA ALA A 76 -0.61 -13.86 -1.60
C ALA A 76 -0.38 -14.87 -2.74
N ILE A 77 -1.45 -15.35 -3.39
CA ILE A 77 -1.35 -16.29 -4.52
C ILE A 77 -1.33 -15.44 -5.80
N GLU A 78 -0.20 -15.46 -6.50
CA GLU A 78 0.26 -14.47 -7.50
C GLU A 78 -0.76 -14.15 -8.62
N VAL A 79 -1.17 -12.88 -8.72
CA VAL A 79 -1.13 -11.95 -9.89
C VAL A 79 -1.42 -10.52 -9.36
N CYS A 80 -0.68 -10.06 -8.36
CA CYS A 80 -0.85 -8.69 -7.83
C CYS A 80 0.45 -8.03 -7.36
N ASP A 81 1.59 -8.71 -7.47
CA ASP A 81 2.88 -8.17 -7.07
C ASP A 81 3.48 -7.32 -8.19
N ALA A 82 3.89 -6.11 -7.82
CA ALA A 82 4.58 -5.15 -8.67
C ALA A 82 5.24 -4.08 -7.80
N ASN A 83 6.38 -3.54 -8.23
CA ASN A 83 6.99 -2.42 -7.54
C ASN A 83 6.28 -1.09 -7.86
N MET A 84 6.26 -0.16 -6.90
CA MET A 84 5.51 1.10 -7.01
C MET A 84 5.88 1.96 -8.23
N VAL A 85 7.14 1.93 -8.67
CA VAL A 85 7.59 2.69 -9.86
C VAL A 85 7.05 2.04 -11.13
N TYR A 86 7.10 0.73 -11.23
CA TYR A 86 6.53 -0.01 -12.35
C TYR A 86 5.01 0.18 -12.44
N VAL A 87 4.31 0.24 -11.30
CA VAL A 87 2.88 0.56 -11.28
C VAL A 87 2.61 1.98 -11.79
N GLU A 88 3.45 2.96 -11.45
CA GLU A 88 3.33 4.32 -11.98
C GLU A 88 3.55 4.35 -13.50
N ASP A 89 4.61 3.69 -13.97
CA ASP A 89 4.99 3.65 -15.39
C ASP A 89 3.95 2.94 -16.28
N HIS A 90 3.22 1.97 -15.72
CA HIS A 90 2.18 1.16 -16.38
C HIS A 90 0.78 1.38 -15.79
N LEU A 91 0.53 2.57 -15.23
CA LEU A 91 -0.70 2.84 -14.49
C LEU A 91 -1.95 2.74 -15.37
N ASP A 92 -1.84 3.05 -16.66
CA ASP A 92 -2.92 2.94 -17.65
C ASP A 92 -3.36 1.48 -17.86
N GLU A 93 -2.44 0.53 -17.80
CA GLU A 93 -2.71 -0.91 -17.93
C GLU A 93 -3.28 -1.53 -16.64
N ALA A 94 -3.04 -0.91 -15.47
CA ALA A 94 -3.46 -1.41 -14.17
C ALA A 94 -4.99 -1.60 -14.08
N GLY A 95 -5.44 -2.75 -13.62
CA GLY A 95 -6.87 -3.12 -13.58
C GLY A 95 -7.33 -4.00 -14.74
N GLY A 96 -6.54 -4.08 -15.82
CA GLY A 96 -6.77 -4.95 -16.97
C GLY A 96 -5.90 -6.21 -16.92
N ALA A 97 -5.02 -6.38 -17.91
CA ALA A 97 -4.07 -7.48 -17.94
C ALA A 97 -2.97 -7.33 -16.88
N PHE A 98 -2.56 -6.08 -16.62
CA PHE A 98 -1.69 -5.75 -15.51
C PHE A 98 -2.52 -5.46 -14.26
N LEU A 99 -2.16 -6.09 -13.13
CA LEU A 99 -2.90 -6.02 -11.86
C LEU A 99 -4.42 -6.20 -12.05
N PRO A 100 -4.90 -7.40 -12.42
CA PRO A 100 -6.31 -7.64 -12.70
C PRO A 100 -7.24 -7.16 -11.57
N GLY A 101 -8.27 -6.40 -11.94
CA GLY A 101 -9.17 -5.77 -10.96
C GLY A 101 -8.54 -4.66 -10.12
N GLY A 102 -7.28 -4.29 -10.35
CA GLY A 102 -6.56 -3.26 -9.63
C GLY A 102 -6.03 -3.73 -8.29
N HIS A 103 -5.98 -5.06 -8.07
CA HIS A 103 -5.37 -5.64 -6.88
C HIS A 103 -3.86 -5.42 -6.92
N TRP A 104 -3.33 -4.73 -5.91
CA TRP A 104 -1.90 -4.51 -5.75
C TRP A 104 -1.45 -5.01 -4.40
N CYS A 105 -0.45 -5.89 -4.41
CA CYS A 105 0.11 -6.56 -3.24
C CYS A 105 1.65 -6.53 -3.31
N PRO A 106 2.29 -5.36 -3.14
CA PRO A 106 3.75 -5.27 -3.18
C PRO A 106 4.39 -6.18 -2.12
N TRP A 107 4.95 -7.31 -2.53
CA TRP A 107 5.45 -8.37 -1.63
C TRP A 107 6.62 -7.91 -0.77
N ASP A 108 7.45 -7.01 -1.28
CA ASP A 108 8.58 -6.46 -0.56
C ASP A 108 8.23 -5.16 0.19
N SER A 109 6.94 -4.81 0.28
CA SER A 109 6.49 -3.65 1.05
C SER A 109 6.83 -3.78 2.53
N LYS A 110 7.33 -2.69 3.10
CA LYS A 110 7.66 -2.54 4.51
C LYS A 110 7.17 -1.20 5.03
N LEU A 111 6.28 -1.22 6.03
CA LEU A 111 5.89 0.00 6.72
C LEU A 111 7.12 0.65 7.36
N ALA A 112 7.26 1.96 7.15
CA ALA A 112 8.40 2.75 7.61
C ALA A 112 8.04 3.65 8.79
N ARG A 113 6.88 4.33 8.73
CA ARG A 113 6.40 5.21 9.82
C ARG A 113 4.92 5.59 9.66
N GLU A 114 4.34 6.05 10.77
CA GLU A 114 3.09 6.81 10.80
C GLU A 114 3.37 8.30 10.52
N LEU A 115 2.48 8.97 9.78
CA LEU A 115 2.55 10.40 9.49
C LEU A 115 1.57 11.16 10.39
N ILE A 116 2.04 12.24 11.03
CA ILE A 116 1.32 13.05 12.03
C ILE A 116 0.63 14.25 11.35
#